data_AF-A0AAE1WTN1-F1
#
_entry.id   AF-A0AAE1WTN1-F1
#
_cell.length_a   1.000
_cell.length_b   1.000
_cell.length_c   1.000
_cell.angle_alpha   90.00
_cell.angle_beta   90.00
_cell.angle_gamma   90.00
#
_symmetry.space_group_name_H-M   'P 1'
#
loop_
_entity.id
_entity.type
_entity.pdbx_description
1 polymer ?
#
loop_
_entity_poly.entity_id
_entity_poly.type
_entity_poly.pdbx_seq_one_letter_code
_entity_poly.pdbx_strand_id
1 'polypeptide(L)'
;MAFVVKSPLSTSHASWRQQNNLLNPISDLKIIKPVEARFRYRVPSGRKFVASMASTQVQSPQPTVASKSVGIPIMVNGCTGKMGRAVLEAAMAAGLNPVPVALGGPEDAGKILDFGGKQIEVHGPSDRESVLSSALNDHPNLIVVDYTVPAAVNDNAALYCKVGVPFVMGTTGGDRELLYKTVADSKVYAVISPQMGKQVVAFLAAMEIMAEQFPGAFSGYNLQVMESHQASKLDISGTAKAVISCFQKLGASFELEQVQQIRDPKLQVEMVGVPEEHLSGHAFHMYHLTSPDGTVSFEFQHNVCGRSIYAEGTVDAVLFLAKKVSSNADKQIYDMIDVLREGNMR
;
A
#
# COMPACT_ATOMS: atom_id res chain seq x y z
N MET A 1 43.94 -18.34 -37.83
CA MET A 1 42.89 -17.47 -37.28
C MET A 1 41.60 -17.73 -38.05
N ALA A 2 40.47 -17.74 -37.34
CA ALA A 2 39.09 -17.95 -37.82
C ALA A 2 38.64 -19.41 -38.02
N PHE A 3 37.55 -19.75 -37.31
CA PHE A 3 36.50 -20.62 -37.85
C PHE A 3 35.14 -19.99 -37.58
N VAL A 4 34.41 -19.85 -38.68
CA VAL A 4 33.00 -19.46 -38.83
C VAL A 4 32.19 -20.74 -38.98
N VAL A 5 31.02 -20.86 -38.35
CA VAL A 5 29.94 -21.71 -38.87
C VAL A 5 28.58 -21.03 -38.68
N LYS A 6 27.82 -21.07 -39.77
CA LYS A 6 26.53 -20.42 -40.04
C LYS A 6 25.33 -21.11 -39.38
N SER A 7 24.29 -20.32 -39.19
CA SER A 7 22.88 -20.67 -39.02
C SER A 7 22.26 -21.35 -40.26
N PRO A 8 21.03 -21.87 -40.12
CA PRO A 8 19.99 -21.42 -41.05
C PRO A 8 18.65 -21.07 -40.38
N LEU A 9 17.96 -20.12 -41.05
CA LEU A 9 16.59 -19.64 -40.85
C LEU A 9 15.56 -20.63 -41.43
N SER A 10 14.32 -20.63 -40.93
CA SER A 10 13.16 -20.03 -41.63
C SER A 10 11.79 -20.30 -40.94
N THR A 11 11.08 -19.20 -40.66
CA THR A 11 9.63 -18.89 -40.91
C THR A 11 8.51 -19.83 -40.41
N SER A 12 7.54 -19.30 -39.66
CA SER A 12 6.29 -18.69 -40.23
C SER A 12 5.27 -18.26 -39.16
N HIS A 13 4.61 -17.12 -39.40
CA HIS A 13 3.41 -16.61 -38.75
C HIS A 13 2.20 -17.57 -38.84
N ALA A 14 1.33 -17.61 -37.82
CA ALA A 14 -0.12 -17.35 -37.91
C ALA A 14 -0.93 -17.79 -36.67
N SER A 15 -1.78 -16.87 -36.20
CA SER A 15 -3.13 -17.02 -35.60
C SER A 15 -3.46 -18.21 -34.68
N TRP A 16 -3.74 -17.90 -33.41
CA TRP A 16 -4.58 -18.72 -32.54
C TRP A 16 -5.96 -18.07 -32.37
N ARG A 17 -6.92 -18.49 -33.21
CA ARG A 17 -8.36 -18.39 -32.97
C ARG A 17 -8.97 -19.78 -33.20
N GLN A 18 -9.83 -20.18 -32.25
CA GLN A 18 -10.82 -21.25 -32.33
C GLN A 18 -10.31 -22.71 -32.41
N GLN A 19 -10.50 -23.43 -31.29
CA GLN A 19 -11.23 -24.70 -31.32
C GLN A 19 -11.86 -24.98 -29.95
N ASN A 20 -13.15 -24.64 -29.84
CA ASN A 20 -14.07 -25.20 -28.86
C ASN A 20 -14.66 -26.51 -29.42
N ASN A 21 -15.18 -27.32 -28.50
CA ASN A 21 -15.97 -28.54 -28.65
C ASN A 21 -15.22 -29.85 -28.82
N LEU A 22 -14.99 -30.53 -27.69
CA LEU A 22 -15.43 -31.92 -27.51
C LEU A 22 -15.97 -32.09 -26.08
N LEU A 23 -17.30 -32.18 -25.97
CA LEU A 23 -18.01 -32.72 -24.81
C LEU A 23 -17.97 -34.25 -24.88
N ASN A 24 -17.62 -34.91 -23.78
CA ASN A 24 -18.29 -36.15 -23.36
C ASN A 24 -18.05 -36.44 -21.87
N PRO A 25 -18.99 -37.14 -21.22
CA PRO A 25 -19.20 -37.10 -19.77
C PRO A 25 -18.41 -38.18 -19.04
N ILE A 26 -17.85 -37.86 -17.88
CA ILE A 26 -17.34 -38.86 -16.94
C ILE A 26 -18.10 -38.67 -15.62
N SER A 27 -19.09 -39.53 -15.44
CA SER A 27 -19.64 -39.95 -14.16
C SER A 27 -18.57 -40.68 -13.33
N ASP A 28 -18.71 -40.63 -12.00
CA ASP A 28 -17.91 -41.30 -10.96
C ASP A 28 -16.73 -40.52 -10.36
N LEU A 29 -17.07 -39.53 -9.53
CA LEU A 29 -16.21 -39.08 -8.42
C LEU A 29 -16.83 -39.48 -7.09
N LYS A 30 -16.22 -40.49 -6.45
CA LYS A 30 -16.49 -40.89 -5.07
C LYS A 30 -16.16 -39.73 -4.13
N ILE A 31 -17.15 -39.31 -3.35
CA ILE A 31 -17.04 -38.31 -2.29
C ILE A 31 -16.08 -38.84 -1.21
N ILE A 32 -14.87 -38.31 -1.16
CA ILE A 32 -13.99 -38.43 0.01
C ILE A 32 -14.43 -37.35 1.00
N LYS A 33 -14.88 -37.77 2.18
CA LYS A 33 -15.30 -36.88 3.27
C LYS A 33 -14.14 -35.98 3.70
N PRO A 34 -14.34 -34.66 3.88
CA PRO A 34 -13.30 -33.81 4.45
C PRO A 34 -13.11 -34.12 5.94
N VAL A 35 -11.86 -34.24 6.35
CA VAL A 35 -11.47 -34.29 7.76
C VAL A 35 -11.69 -32.90 8.35
N GLU A 36 -12.62 -32.76 9.30
CA GLU A 36 -12.84 -31.53 10.06
C GLU A 36 -11.63 -31.22 10.95
N ALA A 37 -10.64 -30.50 10.44
CA ALA A 37 -9.71 -29.76 11.29
C ALA A 37 -10.42 -28.48 11.77
N ARG A 38 -11.04 -28.54 12.95
CA ARG A 38 -11.68 -27.38 13.59
C ARG A 38 -10.59 -26.35 13.95
N PHE A 39 -10.56 -25.22 13.25
CA PHE A 39 -9.90 -23.99 13.71
C PHE A 39 -10.56 -23.57 15.03
N ARG A 40 -9.85 -23.76 16.16
CA ARG A 40 -10.27 -23.21 17.45
C ARG A 40 -9.62 -21.85 17.65
N TYR A 41 -10.32 -20.81 17.25
CA TYR A 41 -9.99 -19.42 17.57
C TYR A 41 -10.15 -19.22 19.08
N ARG A 42 -9.09 -18.82 19.78
CA ARG A 42 -9.14 -18.52 21.23
C ARG A 42 -8.96 -17.03 21.44
N VAL A 43 -10.07 -16.32 21.63
CA VAL A 43 -10.08 -14.91 22.02
C VAL A 43 -9.49 -14.79 23.45
N PRO A 44 -8.43 -13.98 23.69
CA PRO A 44 -7.98 -13.70 25.04
C PRO A 44 -9.05 -12.90 25.80
N SER A 45 -9.57 -13.46 26.89
CA SER A 45 -10.51 -12.76 27.76
C SER A 45 -9.83 -11.61 28.51
N GLY A 46 -10.48 -10.45 28.49
CA GLY A 46 -9.97 -9.20 29.05
C GLY A 46 -9.65 -9.29 30.54
N ARG A 47 -8.39 -9.07 30.89
CA ARG A 47 -7.98 -8.73 32.26
C ARG A 47 -8.17 -7.24 32.48
N LYS A 48 -9.00 -6.88 33.45
CA LYS A 48 -9.16 -5.52 33.96
C LYS A 48 -7.87 -5.08 34.63
N PHE A 49 -7.20 -4.07 34.06
CA PHE A 49 -6.12 -3.35 34.75
C PHE A 49 -6.74 -2.32 35.71
N VAL A 50 -6.40 -2.43 36.99
CA VAL A 50 -6.71 -1.43 38.01
C VAL A 50 -5.54 -0.45 38.04
N ALA A 51 -5.78 0.80 37.63
CA ALA A 51 -4.79 1.87 37.70
C ALA A 51 -4.83 2.54 39.08
N SER A 52 -3.69 2.55 39.76
CA SER A 52 -3.40 3.31 40.97
C SER A 52 -3.21 4.79 40.60
N MET A 53 -3.96 5.70 41.22
CA MET A 53 -3.77 7.14 41.07
C MET A 53 -2.68 7.63 42.04
N ALA A 54 -1.60 8.17 41.49
CA ALA A 54 -0.67 9.03 42.22
C ALA A 54 -0.79 10.45 41.64
N SER A 55 -1.15 11.41 42.49
CA SER A 55 -1.28 12.82 42.17
C SER A 55 0.09 13.47 42.04
N THR A 56 0.36 14.11 40.89
CA THR A 56 1.51 15.00 40.72
C THR A 56 1.00 16.37 40.26
N GLN A 57 1.44 17.41 40.95
CA GLN A 57 1.00 18.79 40.77
C GLN A 57 1.46 19.34 39.42
N VAL A 58 0.53 20.01 38.73
CA VAL A 58 0.72 20.66 37.42
C VAL A 58 1.41 22.01 37.60
N GLN A 59 2.58 22.18 37.01
CA GLN A 59 3.17 23.50 36.75
C GLN A 59 2.65 24.03 35.42
N SER A 60 2.18 25.27 35.43
CA SER A 60 1.65 26.00 34.28
C SER A 60 2.76 26.36 33.28
N PRO A 61 2.56 26.12 31.96
CA PRO A 61 3.51 26.59 30.95
C PRO A 61 3.31 28.08 30.66
N GLN A 62 4.42 28.83 30.66
CA GLN A 62 4.48 30.20 30.15
C GLN A 62 4.27 30.23 28.63
N PRO A 63 3.63 31.28 28.08
CA PRO A 63 3.33 31.36 26.66
C PRO A 63 4.61 31.62 25.86
N THR A 64 5.05 30.61 25.12
CA THR A 64 6.05 30.77 24.05
C THR A 64 5.40 31.47 22.86
N VAL A 65 6.12 32.45 22.31
CA VAL A 65 5.71 33.23 21.15
C VAL A 65 5.42 32.29 19.98
N ALA A 66 4.15 32.23 19.57
CA ALA A 66 3.70 31.41 18.46
C ALA A 66 4.29 31.95 17.14
N SER A 67 5.40 31.36 16.68
CA SER A 67 5.72 31.41 15.26
C SER A 67 4.61 30.64 14.54
N LYS A 68 3.84 31.31 13.67
CA LYS A 68 2.91 30.63 12.77
C LYS A 68 3.72 29.67 11.88
N SER A 69 3.84 28.40 12.28
CA SER A 69 4.34 27.35 11.39
C SER A 69 3.30 27.18 10.30
N VAL A 70 3.50 27.81 9.15
CA VAL A 70 2.67 27.50 7.98
C VAL A 70 3.01 26.06 7.62
N GLY A 71 2.07 25.14 7.90
CA GLY A 71 2.25 23.71 7.65
C GLY A 71 2.61 23.46 6.18
N ILE A 72 3.34 22.36 5.93
CA ILE A 72 3.77 21.99 4.57
C ILE A 72 2.54 21.95 3.64
N PRO A 73 2.54 22.74 2.54
CA PRO A 73 1.42 22.78 1.63
C PRO A 73 1.32 21.47 0.84
N ILE A 74 0.11 20.91 0.76
CA ILE A 74 -0.15 19.67 0.01
C ILE A 74 -1.32 19.84 -0.94
N MET A 75 -1.21 19.22 -2.13
CA MET A 75 -2.31 19.04 -3.07
C MET A 75 -2.65 17.54 -3.10
N VAL A 76 -3.87 17.17 -2.75
CA VAL A 76 -4.28 15.75 -2.72
C VAL A 76 -5.15 15.43 -3.93
N ASN A 77 -4.54 14.86 -4.97
CA ASN A 77 -5.24 14.42 -6.17
C ASN A 77 -5.96 13.08 -5.90
N GLY A 78 -7.22 12.98 -6.34
CA GLY A 78 -8.11 11.88 -5.96
C GLY A 78 -8.84 12.08 -4.62
N CYS A 79 -8.92 13.33 -4.13
CA CYS A 79 -9.63 13.70 -2.90
C CYS A 79 -11.16 13.48 -2.92
N THR A 80 -11.76 13.24 -4.09
CA THR A 80 -13.16 12.80 -4.21
C THR A 80 -13.35 11.37 -3.73
N GLY A 81 -12.31 10.53 -3.86
CA GLY A 81 -12.29 9.12 -3.49
C GLY A 81 -12.02 8.85 -2.01
N LYS A 82 -12.31 7.61 -1.57
CA LYS A 82 -12.19 7.19 -0.16
C LYS A 82 -10.77 7.34 0.42
N MET A 83 -9.74 7.12 -0.39
CA MET A 83 -8.35 7.23 0.08
C MET A 83 -7.88 8.67 0.18
N GLY A 84 -8.12 9.49 -0.85
CA GLY A 84 -7.76 10.91 -0.81
C GLY A 84 -8.45 11.67 0.32
N ARG A 85 -9.71 11.34 0.65
CA ARG A 85 -10.41 11.85 1.84
C ARG A 85 -9.68 11.51 3.14
N ALA A 86 -9.34 10.23 3.34
CA ALA A 86 -8.64 9.78 4.54
C ALA A 86 -7.25 10.43 4.68
N VAL A 87 -6.55 10.64 3.56
CA VAL A 87 -5.26 11.36 3.53
C VAL A 87 -5.44 12.82 3.93
N LEU A 88 -6.46 13.52 3.41
CA LEU A 88 -6.73 14.92 3.78
C LEU A 88 -7.03 15.05 5.28
N GLU A 89 -7.87 14.17 5.83
CA GLU A 89 -8.19 14.14 7.25
C GLU A 89 -6.93 13.92 8.11
N ALA A 90 -6.12 12.91 7.79
CA ALA A 90 -4.88 12.61 8.51
C ALA A 90 -3.85 13.75 8.38
N ALA A 91 -3.72 14.33 7.19
CA ALA A 91 -2.82 15.43 6.92
C ALA A 91 -3.18 16.68 7.71
N MET A 92 -4.47 17.05 7.75
CA MET A 92 -4.94 18.18 8.55
C MET A 92 -4.76 17.94 10.05
N ALA A 93 -5.03 16.73 10.53
CA ALA A 93 -4.79 16.34 11.92
C ALA A 93 -3.29 16.43 12.30
N ALA A 94 -2.40 16.14 11.35
CA ALA A 94 -0.95 16.26 11.49
C ALA A 94 -0.39 17.68 11.25
N GLY A 95 -1.25 18.67 11.00
CA GLY A 95 -0.84 20.07 10.80
C GLY A 95 -0.31 20.40 9.41
N LEU A 96 -0.48 19.52 8.42
CA LEU A 96 -0.22 19.84 7.01
C LEU A 96 -1.30 20.78 6.45
N ASN A 97 -0.97 21.50 5.38
CA ASN A 97 -1.85 22.51 4.81
C ASN A 97 -2.37 22.12 3.42
N PRO A 98 -3.57 21.50 3.32
CA PRO A 98 -4.22 21.34 2.02
C PRO A 98 -4.42 22.68 1.32
N VAL A 99 -3.95 22.79 0.08
CA VAL A 99 -4.18 23.93 -0.81
C VAL A 99 -5.61 23.87 -1.38
N PRO A 100 -6.22 24.99 -1.81
CA PRO A 100 -7.64 25.05 -2.19
C PRO A 100 -7.96 24.43 -3.56
N VAL A 101 -7.03 23.66 -4.14
CA VAL A 101 -7.14 23.07 -5.47
C VAL A 101 -6.65 21.62 -5.46
N ALA A 102 -7.29 20.77 -6.26
CA ALA A 102 -6.87 19.41 -6.56
C ALA A 102 -7.13 19.09 -8.03
N LEU A 103 -6.48 18.05 -8.56
CA LEU A 103 -6.71 17.55 -9.91
C LEU A 103 -7.55 16.27 -9.87
N GLY A 104 -8.47 16.14 -10.82
CA GLY A 104 -9.36 14.99 -10.94
C GLY A 104 -9.71 14.64 -12.40
N GLY A 105 -10.52 13.60 -12.55
CA GLY A 105 -11.07 13.22 -13.85
C GLY A 105 -12.15 14.20 -14.34
N PRO A 106 -12.58 14.10 -15.62
CA PRO A 106 -13.66 14.93 -16.16
C PRO A 106 -14.95 14.90 -15.34
N GLU A 107 -15.26 13.77 -14.70
CA GLU A 107 -16.43 13.55 -13.84
C GLU A 107 -16.37 14.27 -12.49
N ASP A 108 -15.18 14.70 -12.09
CA ASP A 108 -14.92 15.39 -10.83
C ASP A 108 -14.66 16.89 -11.02
N ALA A 109 -14.46 17.35 -12.25
CA ALA A 109 -14.20 18.75 -12.57
C ALA A 109 -15.31 19.69 -12.05
N GLY A 110 -14.90 20.76 -11.37
CA GLY A 110 -15.79 21.76 -10.76
C GLY A 110 -16.41 21.34 -9.43
N LYS A 111 -16.14 20.13 -8.91
CA LYS A 111 -16.58 19.75 -7.57
C LYS A 111 -15.80 20.55 -6.53
N ILE A 112 -16.51 21.05 -5.52
CA ILE A 112 -15.91 21.70 -4.36
C ILE A 112 -16.16 20.81 -3.14
N LEU A 113 -15.07 20.45 -2.45
CA LEU A 113 -15.10 19.61 -1.25
C LEU A 113 -14.76 20.46 -0.02
N ASP A 114 -15.53 20.32 1.06
CA ASP A 114 -15.23 20.95 2.35
C ASP A 114 -14.56 19.94 3.29
N PHE A 115 -13.33 20.26 3.71
CA PHE A 115 -12.62 19.54 4.76
C PHE A 115 -12.28 20.51 5.90
N GLY A 116 -13.08 20.47 6.97
CA GLY A 116 -12.85 21.28 8.17
C GLY A 116 -12.82 22.79 7.90
N GLY A 117 -13.67 23.27 6.99
CA GLY A 117 -13.74 24.68 6.57
C GLY A 117 -12.81 25.06 5.43
N LYS A 118 -12.01 24.11 4.91
CA LYS A 118 -11.20 24.31 3.71
C LYS A 118 -11.96 23.82 2.47
N GLN A 119 -12.28 24.76 1.59
CA GLN A 119 -12.87 24.47 0.28
C GLN A 119 -11.75 24.08 -0.69
N ILE A 120 -11.86 22.90 -1.29
CA ILE A 120 -10.92 22.38 -2.30
C ILE A 120 -11.71 22.18 -3.60
N GLU A 121 -11.37 22.97 -4.62
CA GLU A 121 -11.94 22.83 -5.96
C GLU A 121 -11.16 21.78 -6.77
N VAL A 122 -11.88 20.87 -7.41
CA VAL A 122 -11.29 19.84 -8.26
C VAL A 122 -11.30 20.31 -9.71
N HIS A 123 -10.11 20.46 -10.29
CA HIS A 123 -9.92 20.85 -11.69
C HIS A 123 -9.79 19.63 -12.59
N GLY A 124 -10.30 19.77 -13.81
CA GLY A 124 -10.31 18.71 -14.80
C GLY A 124 -9.00 18.63 -15.61
N PRO A 125 -8.94 17.70 -16.58
CA PRO A 125 -7.72 17.51 -17.37
C PRO A 125 -7.34 18.69 -18.29
N SER A 126 -8.29 19.56 -18.65
CA SER A 126 -8.10 20.64 -19.63
C SER A 126 -7.16 21.75 -19.16
N ASP A 127 -7.13 22.04 -17.87
CA ASP A 127 -6.41 23.15 -17.24
C ASP A 127 -5.40 22.67 -16.17
N ARG A 128 -5.20 21.35 -16.06
CA ARG A 128 -4.38 20.72 -15.00
C ARG A 128 -2.95 21.27 -14.90
N GLU A 129 -2.31 21.59 -16.03
CA GLU A 129 -0.94 22.12 -16.03
C GLU A 129 -0.88 23.57 -15.53
N SER A 130 -1.80 24.43 -15.99
CA SER A 130 -1.88 25.82 -15.52
C SER A 130 -2.25 25.89 -14.03
N VAL A 131 -3.20 25.06 -13.60
CA VAL A 131 -3.63 25.00 -12.19
C VAL A 131 -2.49 24.54 -11.30
N LEU A 132 -1.79 23.46 -11.68
CA LEU A 132 -0.67 22.95 -10.91
C LEU A 132 0.50 23.95 -10.86
N SER A 133 0.80 24.60 -11.98
CA SER A 133 1.85 25.62 -12.03
C SER A 133 1.52 26.84 -11.17
N SER A 134 0.25 27.30 -11.20
CA SER A 134 -0.20 28.39 -10.33
C SER A 134 -0.12 28.00 -8.85
N ALA A 135 -0.59 26.80 -8.49
CA ALA A 135 -0.54 26.31 -7.13
C ALA A 135 0.91 26.20 -6.60
N LEU A 136 1.85 25.76 -7.44
CA LEU A 136 3.28 25.72 -7.08
C LEU A 136 3.87 27.13 -6.92
N ASN A 137 3.50 28.09 -7.76
CA ASN A 137 3.94 29.48 -7.63
C ASN A 137 3.44 30.12 -6.32
N ASP A 138 2.17 29.88 -5.96
CA ASP A 138 1.57 30.38 -4.73
C ASP A 138 2.10 29.66 -3.48
N HIS A 139 2.56 28.41 -3.65
CA HIS A 139 3.08 27.55 -2.59
C HIS A 139 4.40 26.88 -3.02
N PRO A 140 5.56 27.57 -2.93
CA PRO A 140 6.83 27.06 -3.45
C PRO A 140 7.34 25.72 -2.86
N ASN A 141 6.83 25.33 -1.68
CA ASN A 141 7.15 24.07 -1.02
C ASN A 141 6.03 23.02 -1.17
N LEU A 142 5.19 23.14 -2.20
CA LEU A 142 4.06 22.24 -2.46
C LEU A 142 4.54 20.81 -2.70
N ILE A 143 3.88 19.86 -2.05
CA ILE A 143 4.00 18.43 -2.33
C ILE A 143 2.66 17.91 -2.83
N VAL A 144 2.65 17.28 -4.01
CA VAL A 144 1.46 16.60 -4.53
C VAL A 144 1.36 15.21 -3.90
N VAL A 145 0.17 14.81 -3.48
CA VAL A 145 -0.16 13.44 -3.10
C VAL A 145 -1.10 12.85 -4.13
N ASP A 146 -0.73 11.72 -4.73
CA ASP A 146 -1.49 11.07 -5.79
C ASP A 146 -2.10 9.75 -5.31
N TYR A 147 -3.44 9.76 -5.19
CA TYR A 147 -4.30 8.59 -4.99
C TYR A 147 -5.43 8.58 -6.02
N THR A 148 -5.05 8.52 -7.29
CA THR A 148 -5.94 8.54 -8.45
C THR A 148 -6.29 7.12 -8.93
N VAL A 149 -6.05 6.79 -10.19
CA VAL A 149 -6.38 5.51 -10.82
C VAL A 149 -5.20 4.98 -11.64
N PRO A 150 -5.09 3.66 -11.86
CA PRO A 150 -3.98 3.07 -12.62
C PRO A 150 -3.74 3.72 -13.98
N ALA A 151 -4.81 4.09 -14.68
CA ALA A 151 -4.73 4.72 -16.01
C ALA A 151 -4.13 6.14 -15.99
N ALA A 152 -4.12 6.82 -14.84
CA ALA A 152 -3.63 8.18 -14.70
C ALA A 152 -2.18 8.24 -14.18
N VAL A 153 -1.62 7.14 -13.68
CA VAL A 153 -0.30 7.08 -13.01
C VAL A 153 0.80 7.73 -13.85
N ASN A 154 0.96 7.29 -15.10
CA ASN A 154 2.04 7.74 -15.97
C ASN A 154 1.85 9.20 -16.42
N ASP A 155 0.62 9.57 -16.79
CA ASP A 155 0.28 10.93 -17.24
C ASP A 155 0.43 11.96 -16.11
N ASN A 156 0.03 11.60 -14.89
CA ASN A 156 0.18 12.44 -13.71
C ASN A 156 1.66 12.60 -13.34
N ALA A 157 2.44 11.52 -13.33
CA ALA A 157 3.87 11.60 -13.07
C ALA A 157 4.58 12.48 -14.11
N ALA A 158 4.24 12.32 -15.40
CA ALA A 158 4.78 13.17 -16.47
C ALA A 158 4.42 14.66 -16.25
N LEU A 159 3.18 14.95 -15.83
CA LEU A 159 2.76 16.30 -15.47
C LEU A 159 3.56 16.86 -14.28
N TYR A 160 3.70 16.11 -13.19
CA TYR A 160 4.44 16.54 -12.00
C TYR A 160 5.91 16.82 -12.34
N CYS A 161 6.51 15.93 -13.13
CA CYS A 161 7.88 16.07 -13.64
C CYS A 161 8.05 17.30 -14.53
N LYS A 162 7.08 17.58 -15.41
CA LYS A 162 7.10 18.74 -16.31
C LYS A 162 7.03 20.07 -15.54
N VAL A 163 6.17 20.14 -14.51
CA VAL A 163 6.03 21.34 -13.66
C VAL A 163 7.18 21.46 -12.65
N GLY A 164 7.82 20.34 -12.29
CA GLY A 164 8.90 20.32 -11.31
C GLY A 164 8.43 20.23 -9.85
N VAL A 165 7.20 19.76 -9.62
CA VAL A 165 6.62 19.68 -8.27
C VAL A 165 6.94 18.32 -7.61
N PRO A 166 7.48 18.30 -6.37
CA PRO A 166 7.67 17.06 -5.63
C PRO A 166 6.36 16.32 -5.38
N PHE A 167 6.39 14.98 -5.36
CA PHE A 167 5.15 14.22 -5.15
C PHE A 167 5.30 12.89 -4.41
N VAL A 168 4.22 12.47 -3.75
CA VAL A 168 4.05 11.17 -3.11
C VAL A 168 2.99 10.39 -3.88
N MET A 169 3.38 9.27 -4.51
CA MET A 169 2.49 8.44 -5.32
C MET A 169 2.14 7.14 -4.61
N GLY A 170 0.91 7.09 -4.09
CA GLY A 170 0.30 5.88 -3.51
C GLY A 170 -0.55 5.09 -4.51
N THR A 171 -0.85 5.66 -5.68
CA THR A 171 -1.60 4.98 -6.75
C THR A 171 -0.86 3.75 -7.27
N THR A 172 -1.55 2.62 -7.27
CA THR A 172 -1.06 1.33 -7.79
C THR A 172 -1.39 1.15 -9.27
N GLY A 173 -0.75 0.18 -9.92
CA GLY A 173 -0.90 -0.05 -11.36
C GLY A 173 -0.17 1.01 -12.21
N GLY A 174 -0.60 1.14 -13.46
CA GLY A 174 0.12 1.88 -14.50
C GLY A 174 1.36 1.12 -14.99
N ASP A 175 2.08 1.71 -15.93
CA ASP A 175 3.39 1.23 -16.34
C ASP A 175 4.44 1.69 -15.32
N ARG A 176 4.87 0.77 -14.45
CA ARG A 176 5.79 1.09 -13.36
C ARG A 176 7.20 1.41 -13.86
N GLU A 177 7.65 0.76 -14.93
CA GLU A 177 8.97 1.01 -15.51
C GLU A 177 9.03 2.42 -16.10
N LEU A 178 8.00 2.78 -16.89
CA LEU A 178 7.87 4.12 -17.44
C LEU A 178 7.72 5.19 -16.34
N LEU A 179 6.99 4.90 -15.26
CA LEU A 179 6.89 5.79 -14.11
C LEU A 179 8.27 6.08 -13.51
N TYR A 180 9.02 5.05 -13.14
CA TYR A 180 10.35 5.23 -12.53
C TYR A 180 11.32 5.95 -13.49
N LYS A 181 11.30 5.59 -14.77
CA LYS A 181 12.13 6.25 -15.79
C LYS A 181 11.81 7.74 -15.90
N THR A 182 10.53 8.10 -15.99
CA THR A 182 10.08 9.50 -16.14
C THR A 182 10.54 10.37 -14.99
N VAL A 183 10.45 9.86 -13.76
CA VAL A 183 10.85 10.59 -12.55
C VAL A 183 12.37 10.69 -12.43
N ALA A 184 13.10 9.63 -12.82
CA ALA A 184 14.54 9.62 -12.79
C ALA A 184 15.13 10.65 -13.78
N ASP A 185 14.54 10.73 -14.97
CA ASP A 185 14.98 11.66 -16.03
C ASP A 185 14.69 13.13 -15.67
N SER A 186 13.64 13.41 -14.91
CA SER A 186 13.25 14.78 -14.53
C SER A 186 13.97 15.33 -13.30
N LYS A 187 14.56 14.46 -12.47
CA LYS A 187 15.20 14.81 -11.19
C LYS A 187 14.25 15.47 -10.18
N VAL A 188 12.94 15.25 -10.31
CA VAL A 188 11.96 15.68 -9.31
C VAL A 188 12.00 14.75 -8.11
N TYR A 189 11.90 15.32 -6.91
CA TYR A 189 11.79 14.57 -5.67
C TYR A 189 10.47 13.81 -5.59
N ALA A 190 10.51 12.50 -5.39
CA ALA A 190 9.30 11.70 -5.25
C ALA A 190 9.43 10.59 -4.21
N VAL A 191 8.32 10.29 -3.52
CA VAL A 191 8.13 8.99 -2.85
C VAL A 191 7.18 8.16 -3.70
N ILE A 192 7.61 7.01 -4.17
CA ILE A 192 6.79 6.10 -4.97
C ILE A 192 6.66 4.79 -4.19
N SER A 193 5.47 4.49 -3.67
CA SER A 193 5.24 3.23 -2.95
C SER A 193 3.84 2.67 -3.22
N PRO A 194 3.72 1.44 -3.74
CA PRO A 194 2.43 0.77 -3.92
C PRO A 194 1.83 0.27 -2.60
N GLN A 195 2.59 0.34 -1.49
CA GLN A 195 2.15 -0.02 -0.15
C GLN A 195 2.53 1.09 0.82
N MET A 196 1.55 1.94 1.17
CA MET A 196 1.77 3.07 2.07
C MET A 196 1.57 2.72 3.56
N GLY A 197 1.08 1.52 3.88
CA GLY A 197 0.96 1.05 5.26
C GLY A 197 2.33 0.69 5.82
N LYS A 198 3.07 1.68 6.32
CA LYS A 198 4.51 1.56 6.64
C LYS A 198 4.84 0.43 7.61
N GLN A 199 3.96 0.10 8.56
CA GLN A 199 4.18 -1.00 9.50
C GLN A 199 4.10 -2.37 8.81
N VAL A 200 3.23 -2.51 7.80
CA VAL A 200 3.16 -3.72 6.96
C VAL A 200 4.42 -3.84 6.10
N VAL A 201 4.93 -2.71 5.58
CA VAL A 201 6.21 -2.67 4.87
C VAL A 201 7.37 -3.08 5.78
N ALA A 202 7.41 -2.57 7.02
CA ALA A 202 8.44 -2.93 8.00
C ALA A 202 8.42 -4.43 8.35
N PHE A 203 7.23 -5.01 8.53
CA PHE A 203 7.07 -6.46 8.72
C PHE A 203 7.61 -7.25 7.52
N LEU A 204 7.24 -6.86 6.29
CA LEU A 204 7.74 -7.52 5.10
C LEU A 204 9.28 -7.42 4.99
N ALA A 205 9.85 -6.23 5.21
CA ALA A 205 11.30 -6.04 5.18
C ALA A 205 12.03 -6.90 6.23
N ALA A 206 11.46 -7.04 7.44
CA ALA A 206 12.01 -7.92 8.47
C ALA A 206 11.97 -9.40 8.03
N MET A 207 10.88 -9.82 7.38
CA MET A 207 10.74 -11.16 6.83
C MET A 207 11.75 -11.44 5.71
N GLU A 208 11.96 -10.47 4.81
CA GLU A 208 12.94 -10.56 3.72
C GLU A 208 14.36 -10.70 4.28
N ILE A 209 14.74 -9.84 5.23
CA ILE A 209 16.05 -9.92 5.89
C ILE A 209 16.23 -11.28 6.57
N MET A 210 15.23 -11.75 7.33
CA MET A 210 15.31 -13.05 8.00
C MET A 210 15.48 -14.20 7.00
N ALA A 211 14.72 -14.17 5.90
CA ALA A 211 14.78 -15.18 4.84
C ALA A 211 16.12 -15.20 4.09
N GLU A 212 16.73 -14.03 3.89
CA GLU A 212 18.05 -13.92 3.25
C GLU A 212 19.18 -14.40 4.16
N GLN A 213 19.11 -14.12 5.46
CA GLN A 213 20.16 -14.48 6.42
C GLN A 213 20.11 -15.96 6.82
N PHE A 214 18.92 -16.57 6.84
CA PHE A 214 18.71 -17.93 7.37
C PHE A 214 17.97 -18.86 6.40
N PRO A 215 18.51 -19.08 5.18
CA PRO A 215 17.85 -19.92 4.19
C PRO A 215 17.63 -21.34 4.74
N GLY A 216 16.44 -21.90 4.52
CA GLY A 216 16.09 -23.25 4.99
C GLY A 216 15.85 -23.41 6.49
N ALA A 217 15.86 -22.34 7.31
CA ALA A 217 15.67 -22.41 8.76
C ALA A 217 14.33 -23.06 9.20
N PHE A 218 13.31 -23.02 8.36
CA PHE A 218 12.00 -23.64 8.55
C PHE A 218 11.77 -24.83 7.61
N SER A 219 12.82 -25.49 7.14
CA SER A 219 12.69 -26.70 6.32
C SER A 219 11.87 -27.77 7.02
N GLY A 220 10.86 -28.30 6.33
CA GLY A 220 9.94 -29.30 6.87
C GLY A 220 8.74 -28.72 7.64
N TYR A 221 8.70 -27.42 7.93
CA TYR A 221 7.51 -26.80 8.52
C TYR A 221 6.38 -26.73 7.48
N ASN A 222 5.15 -26.95 7.95
CA ASN A 222 3.95 -26.76 7.15
C ASN A 222 3.44 -25.32 7.30
N LEU A 223 3.37 -24.58 6.19
CA LEU A 223 2.82 -23.23 6.15
C LEU A 223 1.33 -23.28 5.81
N GLN A 224 0.52 -22.51 6.55
CA GLN A 224 -0.86 -22.19 6.23
C GLN A 224 -0.98 -20.67 6.10
N VAL A 225 -1.68 -20.22 5.06
CA VAL A 225 -1.89 -18.79 4.82
C VAL A 225 -3.36 -18.52 4.59
N MET A 226 -3.89 -17.56 5.33
CA MET A 226 -5.24 -17.04 5.16
C MET A 226 -5.16 -15.54 4.90
N GLU A 227 -5.97 -15.06 3.96
CA GLU A 227 -6.18 -13.63 3.76
C GLU A 227 -7.66 -13.27 3.58
N SER A 228 -8.02 -12.09 4.06
CA SER A 228 -9.34 -11.51 3.93
C SER A 228 -9.25 -10.05 3.49
N HIS A 229 -9.96 -9.74 2.40
CA HIS A 229 -10.08 -8.44 1.76
C HIS A 229 -11.54 -8.26 1.30
N GLN A 230 -11.92 -7.09 0.81
CA GLN A 230 -13.24 -6.88 0.20
C GLN A 230 -13.61 -7.96 -0.84
N ALA A 231 -14.89 -8.33 -0.92
CA ALA A 231 -15.38 -9.41 -1.78
C ALA A 231 -15.04 -9.24 -3.27
N SER A 232 -14.86 -8.01 -3.75
CA SER A 232 -14.46 -7.71 -5.13
C SER A 232 -12.97 -7.94 -5.43
N LYS A 233 -12.14 -8.24 -4.42
CA LYS A 233 -10.71 -8.52 -4.59
C LYS A 233 -10.51 -9.99 -4.97
N LEU A 234 -10.19 -10.20 -6.26
CA LEU A 234 -10.05 -11.53 -6.85
C LEU A 234 -8.64 -12.10 -6.74
N ASP A 235 -7.64 -11.23 -6.68
CA ASP A 235 -6.24 -11.60 -6.64
C ASP A 235 -5.68 -11.60 -5.22
N ILE A 236 -4.77 -12.55 -4.97
CA ILE A 236 -3.98 -12.62 -3.74
C ILE A 236 -3.20 -11.32 -3.58
N SER A 237 -3.21 -10.77 -2.36
CA SER A 237 -2.49 -9.55 -2.00
C SER A 237 -1.02 -9.64 -2.41
N GLY A 238 -0.50 -8.58 -3.07
CA GLY A 238 0.93 -8.49 -3.40
C GLY A 238 1.83 -8.63 -2.17
N THR A 239 1.41 -8.04 -1.04
CA THR A 239 2.09 -8.22 0.25
C THR A 239 2.10 -9.68 0.68
N ALA A 240 0.98 -10.40 0.54
CA ALA A 240 0.91 -11.81 0.92
C ALA A 240 1.84 -12.68 0.09
N LYS A 241 1.88 -12.45 -1.24
CA LYS A 241 2.83 -13.15 -2.13
C LYS A 241 4.28 -12.92 -1.72
N ALA A 242 4.64 -11.68 -1.37
CA ALA A 242 5.99 -11.35 -0.93
C ALA A 242 6.36 -12.04 0.39
N VAL A 243 5.47 -12.05 1.37
CA VAL A 243 5.68 -12.77 2.65
C VAL A 243 5.79 -14.29 2.43
N ILE A 244 4.94 -14.87 1.56
CA ILE A 244 5.03 -16.29 1.19
C ILE A 244 6.39 -16.60 0.55
N SER A 245 6.87 -15.74 -0.35
CA SER A 245 8.20 -15.90 -0.95
C SER A 245 9.32 -15.92 0.09
N CYS A 246 9.20 -15.14 1.17
CA CYS A 246 10.13 -15.20 2.30
C CYS A 246 10.07 -16.55 3.01
N PHE A 247 8.88 -17.09 3.28
CA PHE A 247 8.75 -18.42 3.90
C PHE A 247 9.26 -19.55 2.99
N GLN A 248 9.10 -19.44 1.67
CA GLN A 248 9.67 -20.37 0.71
C GLN A 248 11.20 -20.37 0.77
N LYS A 249 11.84 -19.19 0.81
CA LYS A 249 13.30 -19.05 1.02
C LYS A 249 13.75 -19.63 2.36
N LEU A 250 12.92 -19.51 3.40
CA LEU A 250 13.12 -20.15 4.70
C LEU A 250 12.92 -21.68 4.67
N GLY A 251 12.52 -22.28 3.55
CA GLY A 251 12.41 -23.73 3.37
C GLY A 251 11.01 -24.32 3.58
N ALA A 252 9.98 -23.49 3.81
CA ALA A 252 8.59 -23.97 3.82
C ALA A 252 8.11 -24.24 2.39
N SER A 253 7.54 -25.42 2.14
CA SER A 253 6.91 -25.73 0.85
C SER A 253 5.49 -25.19 0.84
N PHE A 254 5.19 -24.30 -0.10
CA PHE A 254 3.86 -23.68 -0.21
C PHE A 254 3.61 -23.19 -1.64
N GLU A 255 2.46 -23.54 -2.20
CA GLU A 255 1.98 -23.06 -3.50
C GLU A 255 0.94 -21.95 -3.30
N LEU A 256 0.93 -20.91 -4.14
CA LEU A 256 0.05 -19.76 -3.96
C LEU A 256 -1.44 -20.11 -4.01
N GLU A 257 -1.80 -21.19 -4.71
CA GLU A 257 -3.17 -21.71 -4.80
C GLU A 257 -3.69 -22.25 -3.46
N GLN A 258 -2.78 -22.52 -2.51
CA GLN A 258 -3.13 -22.97 -1.16
C GLN A 258 -3.54 -21.82 -0.24
N VAL A 259 -3.41 -20.56 -0.67
CA VAL A 259 -3.86 -19.41 0.12
C VAL A 259 -5.38 -19.46 0.30
N GLN A 260 -5.82 -19.52 1.55
CA GLN A 260 -7.23 -19.47 1.89
C GLN A 260 -7.75 -18.02 1.81
N GLN A 261 -8.41 -17.71 0.70
CA GLN A 261 -9.03 -16.40 0.48
C GLN A 261 -10.44 -16.36 1.07
N ILE A 262 -10.62 -15.66 2.19
CA ILE A 262 -11.94 -15.44 2.79
C ILE A 262 -12.55 -14.17 2.20
N ARG A 263 -13.62 -14.35 1.42
CA ARG A 263 -14.36 -13.26 0.74
C ARG A 263 -15.84 -13.20 1.10
N ASP A 264 -16.39 -14.28 1.64
CA ASP A 264 -17.77 -14.32 2.11
C ASP A 264 -17.93 -13.43 3.35
N PRO A 265 -18.79 -12.39 3.32
CA PRO A 265 -18.91 -11.45 4.43
C PRO A 265 -19.26 -12.09 5.77
N LYS A 266 -20.05 -13.18 5.79
CA LYS A 266 -20.38 -13.87 7.05
C LYS A 266 -19.14 -14.54 7.62
N LEU A 267 -18.37 -15.24 6.79
CA LEU A 267 -17.10 -15.83 7.22
C LEU A 267 -16.08 -14.76 7.62
N GLN A 268 -16.07 -13.60 6.98
CA GLN A 268 -15.19 -12.49 7.36
C GLN A 268 -15.50 -11.98 8.78
N VAL A 269 -16.77 -11.88 9.15
CA VAL A 269 -17.16 -11.48 10.51
C VAL A 269 -16.95 -12.63 11.51
N GLU A 270 -17.51 -13.81 11.22
CA GLU A 270 -17.60 -14.93 12.18
C GLU A 270 -16.27 -15.66 12.38
N MET A 271 -15.49 -15.87 11.31
CA MET A 271 -14.24 -16.65 11.34
C MET A 271 -13.02 -15.74 11.44
N VAL A 272 -12.97 -14.66 10.67
CA VAL A 272 -11.79 -13.79 10.60
C VAL A 272 -11.82 -12.67 11.65
N GLY A 273 -13.02 -12.30 12.14
CA GLY A 273 -13.18 -11.23 13.12
C GLY A 273 -13.07 -9.83 12.51
N VAL A 274 -13.42 -9.67 11.23
CA VAL A 274 -13.52 -8.36 10.58
C VAL A 274 -14.75 -7.63 11.11
N PRO A 275 -14.62 -6.42 11.68
CA PRO A 275 -15.78 -5.62 12.07
C PRO A 275 -16.69 -5.30 10.88
N GLU A 276 -18.00 -5.34 11.06
CA GLU A 276 -18.98 -5.18 9.97
C GLU A 276 -18.79 -3.87 9.19
N GLU A 277 -18.46 -2.78 9.89
CA GLU A 277 -18.20 -1.46 9.32
C GLU A 277 -16.98 -1.43 8.38
N HIS A 278 -16.10 -2.43 8.45
CA HIS A 278 -14.86 -2.51 7.69
C HIS A 278 -14.87 -3.56 6.58
N LEU A 279 -15.96 -4.30 6.35
CA LEU A 279 -16.06 -5.31 5.28
C LEU A 279 -15.81 -4.74 3.86
N SER A 280 -16.06 -3.44 3.67
CA SER A 280 -15.82 -2.72 2.41
C SER A 280 -14.40 -2.13 2.28
N GLY A 281 -13.53 -2.41 3.24
CA GLY A 281 -12.16 -1.90 3.29
C GLY A 281 -11.42 -2.43 4.49
N HIS A 282 -10.89 -3.64 4.36
CA HIS A 282 -10.02 -4.30 5.33
C HIS A 282 -8.94 -5.10 4.62
N ALA A 283 -7.88 -5.43 5.35
CA ALA A 283 -6.85 -6.37 4.91
C ALA A 283 -6.34 -7.15 6.13
N PHE A 284 -6.80 -8.38 6.28
CA PHE A 284 -6.41 -9.27 7.37
C PHE A 284 -5.61 -10.42 6.79
N HIS A 285 -4.41 -10.68 7.33
CA HIS A 285 -3.56 -11.78 6.88
C HIS A 285 -3.05 -12.56 8.09
N MET A 286 -2.99 -13.88 7.94
CA MET A 286 -2.45 -14.80 8.93
C MET A 286 -1.52 -15.81 8.23
N TYR A 287 -0.32 -15.97 8.78
CA TYR A 287 0.68 -16.93 8.34
C TYR A 287 1.02 -17.83 9.53
N HIS A 288 0.75 -19.12 9.40
CA HIS A 288 0.90 -20.10 10.48
C HIS A 288 1.85 -21.21 10.06
N LEU A 289 2.91 -21.42 10.84
CA LEU A 289 3.91 -22.47 10.62
C LEU A 289 3.80 -23.50 11.73
N THR A 290 3.74 -24.77 11.35
CA THR A 290 3.73 -25.91 12.29
C THR A 290 4.92 -26.84 12.00
N SER A 291 5.66 -27.25 13.04
CA SER A 291 6.77 -28.20 12.91
C SER A 291 6.30 -29.61 12.48
N PRO A 292 7.18 -30.44 11.87
CA PRO A 292 6.82 -31.79 11.45
C PRO A 292 6.22 -32.68 12.55
N ASP A 293 6.68 -32.52 13.78
CA ASP A 293 6.22 -33.26 14.96
C ASP A 293 5.00 -32.62 15.66
N GLY A 294 4.54 -31.46 15.16
CA GLY A 294 3.39 -30.73 15.69
C GLY A 294 3.63 -30.02 17.03
N THR A 295 4.87 -29.96 17.53
CA THR A 295 5.17 -29.42 18.86
C THR A 295 5.45 -27.90 18.86
N VAL A 296 5.82 -27.33 17.71
CA VAL A 296 6.14 -25.90 17.58
C VAL A 296 5.19 -25.24 16.59
N SER A 297 4.63 -24.11 17.02
CA SER A 297 3.72 -23.28 16.24
C SER A 297 4.21 -21.82 16.24
N PHE A 298 4.31 -21.22 15.06
CA PHE A 298 4.51 -19.77 14.89
C PHE A 298 3.31 -19.17 14.17
N GLU A 299 2.87 -18.00 14.62
CA GLU A 299 1.78 -17.25 14.01
C GLU A 299 2.20 -15.80 13.79
N PHE A 300 2.00 -15.31 12.58
CA PHE A 300 2.19 -13.91 12.22
C PHE A 300 0.87 -13.38 11.69
N GLN A 301 0.34 -12.34 12.33
CA GLN A 301 -0.93 -11.74 11.95
C GLN A 301 -0.80 -10.22 11.84
N HIS A 302 -1.41 -9.65 10.79
CA HIS A 302 -1.66 -8.22 10.72
C HIS A 302 -3.05 -7.95 10.16
N ASN A 303 -3.79 -7.09 10.86
CA ASN A 303 -5.19 -6.79 10.58
C ASN A 303 -5.34 -5.28 10.39
N VAL A 304 -5.75 -4.87 9.19
CA VAL A 304 -6.00 -3.47 8.85
C VAL A 304 -7.49 -3.27 8.70
N CYS A 305 -8.03 -2.34 9.49
CA CYS A 305 -9.39 -1.84 9.39
C CYS A 305 -9.38 -0.46 8.73
N GLY A 306 -10.17 -0.30 7.66
CA GLY A 306 -10.28 0.98 6.97
C GLY A 306 -9.00 1.40 6.25
N ARG A 307 -8.71 2.71 6.29
CA ARG A 307 -7.67 3.35 5.46
C ARG A 307 -6.62 4.14 6.24
N SER A 308 -6.78 4.22 7.57
CA SER A 308 -5.94 5.06 8.42
C SER A 308 -4.45 4.73 8.25
N ILE A 309 -4.05 3.44 8.28
CA ILE A 309 -2.64 3.07 8.13
C ILE A 309 -1.98 3.63 6.86
N TYR A 310 -2.72 3.70 5.75
CA TYR A 310 -2.21 4.21 4.47
C TYR A 310 -2.16 5.74 4.47
N ALA A 311 -3.19 6.38 5.03
CA ALA A 311 -3.23 7.84 5.18
C ALA A 311 -2.08 8.33 6.08
N GLU A 312 -1.91 7.69 7.23
CA GLU A 312 -0.84 7.98 8.19
C GLU A 312 0.55 7.78 7.59
N GLY A 313 0.78 6.67 6.86
CA GLY A 313 2.04 6.45 6.17
C GLY A 313 2.29 7.41 5.01
N THR A 314 1.23 7.91 4.37
CA THR A 314 1.34 8.97 3.35
C THR A 314 1.75 10.29 3.98
N VAL A 315 1.19 10.65 5.13
CA VAL A 315 1.62 11.83 5.90
C VAL A 315 3.10 11.71 6.27
N ASP A 316 3.54 10.55 6.74
CA ASP A 316 4.97 10.30 7.02
C ASP A 316 5.84 10.47 5.77
N ALA A 317 5.40 9.96 4.62
CA ALA A 317 6.10 10.12 3.35
C ALA A 317 6.19 11.59 2.90
N VAL A 318 5.15 12.39 3.13
CA VAL A 318 5.17 13.84 2.85
C VAL A 318 6.18 14.55 3.74
N LEU A 319 6.17 14.28 5.05
CA LEU A 319 7.13 14.87 6.00
C LEU A 319 8.57 14.49 5.65
N PHE A 320 8.80 13.22 5.33
CA PHE A 320 10.07 12.72 4.84
C PHE A 320 10.52 13.46 3.57
N LEU A 321 9.65 13.53 2.56
CA LEU A 321 10.00 14.14 1.28
C LEU A 321 10.28 15.64 1.41
N ALA A 322 9.50 16.36 2.23
CA ALA A 322 9.75 17.77 2.54
C ALA A 322 11.14 17.99 3.15
N LYS A 323 11.58 17.09 4.04
CA LYS A 323 12.94 17.11 4.61
C LYS A 323 14.00 16.90 3.53
N LYS A 324 13.82 15.96 2.61
CA LYS A 324 14.78 15.69 1.52
C LYS A 324 14.89 16.83 0.51
N VAL A 325 13.77 17.45 0.17
CA VAL A 325 13.72 18.65 -0.68
C VAL A 325 14.44 19.82 -0.01
N SER A 326 14.11 20.13 1.24
CA SER A 326 14.75 21.26 1.96
C SER A 326 16.24 21.06 2.23
N SER A 327 16.71 19.82 2.31
CA SER A 327 18.13 19.51 2.43
C SER A 327 18.87 19.39 1.09
N ASN A 328 18.22 19.58 -0.06
CA ASN A 328 18.79 19.31 -1.39
C ASN A 328 19.49 17.95 -1.47
N ALA A 329 18.82 16.88 -1.04
CA ALA A 329 19.42 15.55 -1.01
C ALA A 329 19.79 15.06 -2.43
N ASP A 330 20.91 14.34 -2.55
CA ASP A 330 21.43 13.84 -3.84
C ASP A 330 20.53 12.79 -4.49
N LYS A 331 19.75 12.04 -3.70
CA LYS A 331 18.78 11.04 -4.18
C LYS A 331 17.42 11.73 -4.37
N GLN A 332 16.76 11.53 -5.50
CA GLN A 332 15.46 12.17 -5.78
C GLN A 332 14.27 11.20 -5.63
N ILE A 333 14.44 9.92 -5.97
CA ILE A 333 13.36 8.92 -5.88
C ILE A 333 13.53 8.10 -4.62
N TYR A 334 12.49 8.03 -3.81
CA TYR A 334 12.45 7.30 -2.56
C TYR A 334 11.27 6.32 -2.53
N ASP A 335 11.35 5.34 -1.64
CA ASP A 335 10.26 4.42 -1.33
C ASP A 335 9.89 4.45 0.16
N MET A 336 9.00 3.55 0.59
CA MET A 336 8.59 3.48 1.99
C MET A 336 9.68 2.88 2.92
N ILE A 337 10.68 2.16 2.38
CA ILE A 337 11.83 1.69 3.16
C ILE A 337 12.74 2.87 3.51
N ASP A 338 12.97 3.79 2.57
CA ASP A 338 13.68 5.04 2.85
C ASP A 338 12.98 5.85 3.95
N VAL A 339 11.64 5.97 3.89
CA VAL A 339 10.83 6.63 4.92
C VAL A 339 11.01 5.95 6.28
N LEU A 340 10.95 4.61 6.33
CA LEU A 340 11.15 3.84 7.57
C LEU A 340 12.56 4.06 8.17
N ARG A 341 13.59 4.15 7.33
CA ARG A 341 14.99 4.34 7.76
C ARG A 341 15.27 5.72 8.33
N GLU A 342 14.48 6.74 7.95
CA GLU A 342 14.60 8.08 8.53
C GLU A 342 14.19 8.11 10.01
N GLY A 343 13.38 7.14 10.44
CA GLY A 343 12.83 7.07 11.79
C GLY A 343 11.51 7.82 11.94
N ASN A 344 11.08 7.97 13.19
CA ASN A 344 9.83 8.65 13.50
C ASN A 344 9.98 10.19 13.35
N MET A 345 9.00 10.83 12.71
CA MET A 345 8.96 12.28 12.51
C MET A 345 7.75 12.96 13.19
N ARG A 346 7.01 12.21 14.04
CA ARG A 346 5.80 12.66 14.75
C ARG A 346 5.35 11.73 15.86
#